data_AF-A0A0E0DGP2-F1
#
_entry.id   AF-A0A0E0DGP2-F1
#
_cell.length_a   1.000
_cell.length_b   1.000
_cell.length_c   1.000
_cell.angle_alpha   90.00
_cell.angle_beta   90.00
_cell.angle_gamma   90.00
#
_symmetry.space_group_name_H-M   'P 1'
#
loop_
_entity.id
_entity.type
_entity.pdbx_description
1 polymer ?
#
loop_
_entity_poly.entity_id
_entity_poly.type
_entity_poly.pdbx_seq_one_letter_code
_entity_poly.pdbx_strand_id
1 'polypeptide(L)'
;MAQCDGGPPAIGLGAPDQGAVKAPLSHWAQGEEDLSNTTLMAAGDKVYAMSKSPSWIADPDFPPWFELLDLSQSKVVAAAAGRGYHLEGCSWIKLPHPPCFPWKLRPIDYTLLPVVIVMSYVVVDAYILVSFNQPWGTYAFDTNSIKWHKVDDKRLPFTGCAAPHGSVFLGLSKDNGSINAYRINVTTSDKNHDPCLSITVLPVKYMEHEVDAGSCFFSLEDGLFCSLSFSFDSSSVICSKNLDFFPTKAHVDLRTYQTENTSPLEAPDETLPAVKPEVTVCSQWEQAFKISCSSHGFSPFAFAVLSI
;
A
#
# COMPACT_ATOMS: atom_id res chain seq x y z
N MET A 1 29.40 -48.98 -23.24
CA MET A 1 28.69 -48.49 -22.04
C MET A 1 28.49 -47.00 -22.23
N ALA A 2 27.28 -46.60 -22.63
CA ALA A 2 26.89 -45.20 -22.75
C ALA A 2 26.21 -44.79 -21.44
N GLN A 3 26.70 -43.73 -20.82
CA GLN A 3 26.15 -43.16 -19.60
C GLN A 3 25.20 -42.03 -20.01
N CYS A 4 23.96 -42.13 -19.55
CA CYS A 4 22.88 -41.18 -19.78
C CYS A 4 23.03 -40.02 -18.79
N ASP A 5 23.22 -38.79 -19.29
CA ASP A 5 22.99 -37.57 -18.50
C ASP A 5 21.84 -36.78 -19.14
N GLY A 6 20.64 -37.11 -18.68
CA GLY A 6 19.44 -36.30 -18.89
C GLY A 6 19.33 -35.27 -17.78
N GLY A 7 19.94 -34.10 -17.97
CA GLY A 7 19.58 -32.91 -17.20
C GLY A 7 18.25 -32.34 -17.71
N PRO A 8 17.35 -31.83 -16.85
CA PRO A 8 16.12 -31.19 -17.29
C PRO A 8 16.47 -29.93 -18.10
N PRO A 9 15.70 -29.63 -19.17
CA PRO A 9 15.97 -28.46 -19.99
C PRO A 9 15.80 -27.20 -19.12
N ALA A 10 16.83 -26.35 -19.11
CA ALA A 10 16.69 -24.99 -18.65
C ALA A 10 15.60 -24.33 -19.50
N ILE A 11 14.44 -24.08 -18.90
CA ILE A 11 13.43 -23.21 -19.50
C ILE A 11 14.04 -21.83 -19.49
N GLY A 12 14.68 -21.46 -20.60
CA GLY A 12 14.99 -20.08 -20.90
C GLY A 12 13.66 -19.36 -20.99
N LEU A 13 13.28 -18.68 -19.91
CA LEU A 13 12.25 -17.65 -19.96
C LEU A 13 12.78 -16.59 -20.94
N GLY A 14 12.30 -16.69 -22.19
CA GLY A 14 12.40 -15.60 -23.14
C GLY A 14 11.90 -14.32 -22.47
N ALA A 15 12.58 -13.20 -22.76
CA ALA A 15 12.24 -11.89 -22.23
C ALA A 15 10.72 -11.67 -22.27
N PRO A 16 10.09 -11.22 -21.17
CA PRO A 16 8.70 -10.79 -21.23
C PRO A 16 8.66 -9.43 -21.92
N ASP A 17 8.68 -9.42 -23.26
CA ASP A 17 8.33 -8.23 -24.05
C ASP A 17 6.80 -8.20 -24.32
N GLN A 18 6.01 -8.59 -23.30
CA GLN A 18 4.56 -8.61 -23.38
C GLN A 18 3.96 -7.39 -22.66
N GLY A 19 3.72 -6.34 -23.44
CA GLY A 19 2.51 -5.52 -23.35
C GLY A 19 2.17 -4.89 -22.01
N ALA A 20 3.13 -4.35 -21.26
CA ALA A 20 2.81 -3.50 -20.12
C ALA A 20 1.92 -2.32 -20.57
N VAL A 21 0.76 -2.16 -19.94
CA VAL A 21 -0.14 -1.03 -20.21
C VAL A 21 0.46 0.20 -19.54
N LYS A 22 0.81 1.21 -20.32
CA LYS A 22 1.34 2.47 -19.80
C LYS A 22 0.20 3.36 -19.30
N ALA A 23 0.15 3.60 -17.99
CA ALA A 23 -0.75 4.56 -17.36
C ALA A 23 -0.12 5.98 -17.34
N PRO A 24 -0.93 7.06 -17.31
CA PRO A 24 -0.41 8.37 -16.97
C PRO A 24 0.18 8.35 -15.55
N LEU A 25 1.40 8.86 -15.39
CA LEU A 25 2.08 8.94 -14.11
C LEU A 25 1.52 10.12 -13.31
N SER A 26 1.30 9.94 -12.00
CA SER A 26 0.97 11.04 -11.09
C SER A 26 2.13 12.04 -11.05
N HIS A 27 1.91 13.26 -10.54
CA HIS A 27 2.97 14.27 -10.45
C HIS A 27 4.22 13.73 -9.73
N TRP A 28 4.00 12.90 -8.71
CA TRP A 28 5.00 12.26 -7.85
C TRP A 28 5.71 11.06 -8.51
N ALA A 29 5.13 10.53 -9.59
CA ALA A 29 5.66 9.42 -10.36
C ALA A 29 6.31 9.85 -11.69
N GLN A 30 6.31 11.15 -12.01
CA GLN A 30 6.90 11.69 -13.24
C GLN A 30 8.43 11.85 -13.17
N GLY A 31 9.01 11.87 -11.96
CA GLY A 31 10.44 11.73 -11.75
C GLY A 31 10.84 10.26 -11.74
N GLU A 32 11.83 9.88 -12.56
CA GLU A 32 12.38 8.52 -12.62
C GLU A 32 13.09 8.08 -11.31
N GLU A 33 13.16 8.97 -10.31
CA GLU A 33 14.03 8.85 -9.14
C GLU A 33 13.32 8.60 -7.79
N ASP A 34 11.99 8.74 -7.64
CA ASP A 34 11.40 8.68 -6.28
C ASP A 34 9.96 8.16 -6.15
N LEU A 35 9.64 7.05 -6.83
CA LEU A 35 8.39 6.30 -6.59
C LEU A 35 8.21 5.86 -5.11
N SER A 36 9.27 5.92 -4.29
CA SER A 36 9.32 5.71 -2.83
C SER A 36 8.34 6.55 -2.04
N ASN A 37 8.08 7.76 -2.54
CA ASN A 37 7.46 8.82 -1.76
C ASN A 37 5.98 9.04 -2.11
N THR A 38 5.35 8.05 -2.74
CA THR A 38 3.92 8.05 -3.06
C THR A 38 3.22 6.92 -2.33
N THR A 39 2.07 7.23 -1.74
CA THR A 39 1.13 6.26 -1.22
C THR A 39 -0.03 6.15 -2.21
N LEU A 40 -0.29 4.95 -2.72
CA LEU A 40 -1.43 4.68 -3.60
C LEU A 40 -2.55 4.00 -2.80
N MET A 41 -3.79 4.40 -3.05
CA MET A 41 -4.97 3.78 -2.46
C MET A 41 -6.00 3.52 -3.55
N ALA A 42 -6.40 2.28 -3.74
CA ALA A 42 -7.48 1.91 -4.66
C ALA A 42 -8.83 1.90 -3.93
N ALA A 43 -9.85 2.50 -4.55
CA ALA A 43 -11.23 2.40 -4.10
C ALA A 43 -12.14 2.24 -5.32
N GLY A 44 -12.53 0.99 -5.62
CA GLY A 44 -13.28 0.67 -6.84
C GLY A 44 -12.48 0.95 -8.10
N ASP A 45 -13.04 1.75 -9.01
CA ASP A 45 -12.42 2.16 -10.28
C ASP A 45 -11.59 3.45 -10.16
N LYS A 46 -11.27 3.87 -8.93
CA LYS A 46 -10.51 5.09 -8.65
C LYS A 46 -9.21 4.75 -7.94
N VAL A 47 -8.13 5.39 -8.36
CA VAL A 47 -6.83 5.32 -7.71
C VAL A 47 -6.49 6.69 -7.14
N TYR A 48 -6.25 6.74 -5.84
CA TYR A 48 -5.83 7.94 -5.13
C TYR A 48 -4.33 7.87 -4.90
N ALA A 49 -3.64 8.99 -5.07
CA ALA A 49 -2.21 9.12 -4.82
C ALA A 49 -1.98 10.24 -3.81
N MET A 50 -1.21 9.96 -2.76
CA MET A 50 -0.78 10.93 -1.76
C MET A 50 0.74 10.93 -1.63
N SER A 51 1.36 12.11 -1.53
CA SER A 51 2.79 12.18 -1.14
C SER A 51 2.95 11.60 0.26
N LYS A 52 3.87 10.65 0.41
CA LYS A 52 4.23 10.03 1.69
C LYS A 52 4.97 11.01 2.58
N SER A 53 5.73 11.95 2.02
CA SER A 53 6.44 12.99 2.77
C SER A 53 6.21 14.39 2.17
N PRO A 54 5.00 14.96 2.32
CA PRO A 54 4.63 16.28 1.78
C PRO A 54 5.63 17.37 2.16
N SER A 55 6.06 18.17 1.19
CA SER A 55 7.04 19.25 1.36
C SER A 55 6.50 20.61 0.91
N TRP A 56 6.98 21.67 1.55
CA TRP A 56 6.71 23.07 1.18
C TRP A 56 7.85 23.73 0.42
N ILE A 57 8.96 23.01 0.16
CA ILE A 57 10.16 23.58 -0.46
C ILE A 57 10.64 22.78 -1.67
N ALA A 58 10.51 21.46 -1.64
CA ALA A 58 11.17 20.59 -2.62
C ALA A 58 10.16 19.88 -3.51
N ASP A 59 10.40 19.92 -4.82
CA ASP A 59 9.82 19.01 -5.81
C ASP A 59 10.48 17.61 -5.69
N PRO A 60 9.79 16.51 -6.02
CA PRO A 60 8.39 16.47 -6.48
C PRO A 60 7.40 16.67 -5.34
N ASP A 61 7.86 16.77 -4.09
CA ASP A 61 7.01 16.74 -2.90
C ASP A 61 6.19 18.02 -2.63
N PHE A 62 6.27 19.00 -3.52
CA PHE A 62 5.56 20.28 -3.46
C PHE A 62 4.13 20.15 -3.99
N PRO A 63 3.11 20.84 -3.42
CA PRO A 63 1.70 20.67 -3.79
C PRO A 63 1.42 20.52 -5.30
N PRO A 64 0.54 19.57 -5.70
CA PRO A 64 -0.61 19.06 -4.92
C PRO A 64 -0.41 17.70 -4.22
N TRP A 65 -0.35 17.65 -2.89
CA TRP A 65 -0.03 16.40 -2.18
C TRP A 65 -1.06 15.25 -2.27
N PHE A 66 -2.23 15.48 -2.88
CA PHE A 66 -3.26 14.47 -3.03
C PHE A 66 -3.94 14.57 -4.41
N GLU A 67 -4.01 13.46 -5.12
CA GLU A 67 -4.53 13.38 -6.49
C GLU A 67 -5.39 12.13 -6.70
N LEU A 68 -6.28 12.17 -7.69
CA LEU A 68 -7.18 11.09 -8.10
C LEU A 68 -7.01 10.78 -9.58
N LEU A 69 -6.84 9.50 -9.90
CA LEU A 69 -6.99 8.95 -11.23
C LEU A 69 -8.30 8.16 -11.30
N ASP A 70 -9.26 8.67 -12.06
CA ASP A 70 -10.53 7.99 -12.32
C ASP A 70 -10.41 7.08 -13.53
N LEU A 71 -10.55 5.76 -13.32
CA LEU A 71 -10.45 4.75 -14.37
C LEU A 71 -11.82 4.30 -14.90
N SER A 72 -12.94 4.85 -14.40
CA SER A 72 -14.32 4.45 -14.75
C SER A 72 -14.62 4.53 -16.25
N GLN A 73 -14.00 5.50 -16.95
CA GLN A 73 -14.15 5.72 -18.39
C GLN A 73 -12.87 5.37 -19.17
N SER A 74 -11.89 4.77 -18.51
CA SER A 74 -10.59 4.47 -19.13
C SER A 74 -10.69 3.35 -20.15
N LYS A 75 -9.86 3.43 -21.19
CA LYS A 75 -9.78 2.41 -22.24
C LYS A 75 -8.32 2.05 -22.49
N VAL A 76 -8.06 0.76 -22.63
CA VAL A 76 -6.76 0.24 -23.06
C VAL A 76 -6.71 0.31 -24.59
N VAL A 77 -5.79 1.10 -25.13
CA VAL A 77 -5.63 1.30 -26.58
C VAL A 77 -4.24 0.82 -27.01
N ALA A 78 -4.14 0.22 -28.19
CA ALA A 78 -2.85 -0.18 -28.75
C ALA A 78 -2.08 1.07 -29.20
N ALA A 79 -0.80 1.17 -28.83
CA ALA A 79 0.04 2.27 -29.27
C ALA A 79 0.20 2.23 -30.80
N ALA A 80 0.09 3.38 -31.46
CA ALA A 80 0.14 3.51 -32.93
C ALA A 80 1.43 2.94 -33.56
N ALA A 81 2.51 2.80 -32.78
CA ALA A 81 3.79 2.23 -33.22
C ALA A 81 3.91 0.70 -33.04
N GLY A 82 2.82 0.00 -32.69
CA GLY A 82 2.79 -1.47 -32.61
C GLY A 82 3.56 -2.10 -31.46
N ARG A 83 4.04 -1.30 -30.49
CA ARG A 83 4.67 -1.79 -29.26
C ARG A 83 3.95 -1.23 -28.04
N GLY A 84 3.12 -2.07 -27.43
CA GLY A 84 2.50 -1.80 -26.14
C GLY A 84 1.09 -1.25 -26.21
N TYR A 85 0.50 -1.12 -25.01
CA TYR A 85 -0.82 -0.60 -24.77
C TYR A 85 -0.71 0.64 -23.86
N HIS A 86 -1.65 1.57 -23.94
CA HIS A 86 -1.73 2.69 -23.01
C HIS A 86 -3.19 2.95 -22.60
N LEU A 87 -3.36 3.60 -21.45
CA LEU A 87 -4.68 4.04 -20.99
C LEU A 87 -5.04 5.39 -21.62
N GLU A 88 -6.22 5.46 -22.24
CA GLU A 88 -6.85 6.70 -22.69
C GLU A 88 -8.11 7.01 -21.86
N GLY A 89 -8.53 8.27 -21.85
CA GLY A 89 -9.77 8.68 -21.19
C GLY A 89 -9.65 8.85 -19.67
N CYS A 90 -8.43 8.86 -19.12
CA CYS A 90 -8.17 9.14 -17.71
C CYS A 90 -7.05 10.17 -17.56
N SER A 91 -7.11 10.95 -16.47
CA SER A 91 -6.08 11.90 -16.09
C SER A 91 -6.07 12.07 -14.57
N TRP A 92 -4.93 12.48 -14.03
CA TRP A 92 -4.81 12.83 -12.62
C TRP A 92 -5.49 14.17 -12.34
N ILE A 93 -6.31 14.20 -11.30
CA ILE A 93 -7.06 15.37 -10.84
C ILE A 93 -6.58 15.72 -9.44
N LYS A 94 -6.23 16.98 -9.23
CA LYS A 94 -5.81 17.50 -7.92
C LYS A 94 -6.99 17.48 -6.95
N LEU A 95 -6.78 16.89 -5.78
CA LEU A 95 -7.76 16.85 -4.70
C LEU A 95 -7.42 17.83 -3.58
N PRO A 96 -8.39 18.20 -2.72
CA PRO A 96 -8.10 19.00 -1.53
C PRO A 96 -7.11 18.25 -0.62
N HIS A 97 -6.18 18.98 -0.03
CA HIS A 97 -5.26 18.43 0.97
C HIS A 97 -5.95 18.30 2.34
N PRO A 98 -5.43 17.45 3.25
CA PRO A 98 -5.92 17.39 4.63
C PRO A 98 -5.91 18.78 5.31
N PRO A 99 -6.95 19.16 6.06
CA PRO A 99 -7.05 20.46 6.73
C PRO A 99 -5.96 20.72 7.77
N CYS A 100 -5.31 19.67 8.29
CA CYS A 100 -4.17 19.78 9.20
C CYS A 100 -2.90 20.32 8.53
N PHE A 101 -2.82 20.27 7.20
CA PHE A 101 -1.65 20.76 6.49
C PHE A 101 -1.73 22.28 6.38
N PRO A 102 -0.74 23.02 6.91
CA PRO A 102 -0.75 24.47 6.82
C PRO A 102 -0.55 24.92 5.36
N TRP A 103 -1.64 25.30 4.69
CA TRP A 103 -1.60 25.84 3.33
C TRP A 103 -1.05 27.28 3.27
N LYS A 104 -1.30 28.05 4.33
CA LYS A 104 -0.83 29.43 4.48
C LYS A 104 0.05 29.52 5.71
N LEU A 105 1.35 29.56 5.48
CA LEU A 105 2.35 29.75 6.53
C LEU A 105 2.62 31.24 6.70
N ARG A 106 2.82 31.70 7.94
CA ARG A 106 3.35 33.05 8.18
C ARG A 106 4.85 33.04 7.88
N PRO A 107 5.48 34.18 7.59
CA PRO A 107 6.92 34.25 7.32
C PRO A 107 7.80 33.54 8.37
N ILE A 108 7.42 33.59 9.65
CA ILE A 108 8.14 32.90 10.72
C ILE A 108 8.00 31.38 10.65
N ASP A 109 6.87 30.86 10.19
CA ASP A 109 6.60 29.42 10.10
C ASP A 109 7.42 28.78 8.96
N TYR A 110 7.91 29.56 7.99
CA TYR A 110 8.88 29.11 6.98
C TYR A 110 10.29 28.84 7.53
N THR A 111 10.62 29.38 8.71
CA THR A 111 11.92 29.12 9.35
C THR A 111 12.01 27.74 9.98
N LEU A 112 10.86 27.11 10.24
CA LEU A 112 10.77 25.81 10.90
C LEU A 112 9.55 25.03 10.38
N LEU A 113 9.64 24.59 9.13
CA LEU A 113 8.56 23.84 8.49
C LEU A 113 8.34 22.49 9.19
N PRO A 114 7.09 22.08 9.37
CA PRO A 114 6.80 20.76 9.90
C PRO A 114 7.25 19.69 8.89
N VAL A 115 8.05 18.72 9.34
CA VAL A 115 8.29 17.50 8.58
C VAL A 115 7.05 16.61 8.73
N VAL A 116 6.29 16.46 7.65
CA VAL A 116 5.06 15.67 7.61
C VAL A 116 5.33 14.36 6.88
N ILE A 117 4.97 13.26 7.52
CA ILE A 117 5.11 11.91 6.95
C ILE A 117 3.79 11.17 7.18
N VAL A 118 3.26 10.54 6.13
CA VAL A 118 2.14 9.59 6.22
C VAL A 118 2.63 8.36 6.98
N MET A 119 2.04 8.11 8.15
CA MET A 119 2.42 6.99 9.01
C MET A 119 1.54 5.77 8.74
N SER A 120 0.25 6.00 8.51
CA SER A 120 -0.70 4.92 8.25
C SER A 120 -1.92 5.36 7.47
N TYR A 121 -2.49 4.43 6.73
CA TYR A 121 -3.68 4.65 5.92
C TYR A 121 -4.49 3.37 5.70
N VAL A 122 -5.79 3.50 5.43
CA VAL A 122 -6.68 2.40 5.08
C VAL A 122 -7.89 2.93 4.30
N VAL A 123 -8.40 2.13 3.36
CA VAL A 123 -9.65 2.41 2.65
C VAL A 123 -10.77 1.60 3.30
N VAL A 124 -11.82 2.27 3.76
CA VAL A 124 -12.99 1.67 4.42
C VAL A 124 -14.24 2.23 3.76
N ASP A 125 -14.95 1.40 3.01
CA ASP A 125 -16.10 1.79 2.21
C ASP A 125 -15.78 3.02 1.32
N ALA A 126 -16.46 4.14 1.53
CA ALA A 126 -16.25 5.40 0.80
C ALA A 126 -15.22 6.33 1.47
N TYR A 127 -14.49 5.88 2.48
CA TYR A 127 -13.57 6.71 3.27
C TYR A 127 -12.13 6.24 3.14
N ILE A 128 -11.22 7.19 2.90
CA ILE A 128 -9.77 6.96 3.01
C ILE A 128 -9.32 7.56 4.34
N LEU A 129 -8.95 6.71 5.28
CA LEU A 129 -8.44 7.12 6.59
C LEU A 129 -6.92 7.27 6.52
N VAL A 130 -6.39 8.37 7.06
CA VAL A 130 -4.96 8.68 7.07
C VAL A 130 -4.53 9.26 8.41
N SER A 131 -3.35 8.85 8.89
CA SER A 131 -2.65 9.43 10.04
C SER A 131 -1.21 9.80 9.68
N PHE A 132 -0.75 10.89 10.29
CA PHE A 132 0.59 11.45 10.05
C PHE A 132 1.52 11.25 11.27
N ASN A 133 2.80 11.55 11.11
CA ASN A 133 3.79 11.54 12.21
C ASN A 133 3.50 12.63 13.26
N GLN A 134 2.89 13.73 12.84
CA GLN A 134 2.45 14.81 13.71
C GLN A 134 1.27 14.36 14.60
N PRO A 135 1.10 14.91 15.81
CA PRO A 135 0.04 14.56 16.74
C PRO A 135 -1.31 15.19 16.34
N TRP A 136 -1.68 15.10 15.05
CA TRP A 136 -2.90 15.68 14.50
C TRP A 136 -4.11 14.74 14.57
N GLY A 137 -3.89 13.44 14.77
CA GLY A 137 -4.94 12.43 14.87
C GLY A 137 -5.18 11.66 13.57
N THR A 138 -6.41 11.24 13.34
CA THR A 138 -6.85 10.53 12.13
C THR A 138 -7.85 11.39 11.35
N TYR A 139 -7.60 11.48 10.05
CA TYR A 139 -8.45 12.18 9.10
C TYR A 139 -9.08 11.18 8.13
N ALA A 140 -10.34 11.38 7.80
CA ALA A 140 -11.08 10.64 6.79
C ALA A 140 -11.34 11.53 5.59
N PHE A 141 -10.93 11.09 4.40
CA PHE A 141 -11.37 11.67 3.14
C PHE A 141 -12.61 10.93 2.66
N ASP A 142 -13.73 11.63 2.58
CA ASP A 142 -14.97 11.13 2.01
C ASP A 142 -14.90 11.24 0.48
N THR A 143 -14.84 10.09 -0.18
CA THR A 143 -14.73 9.98 -1.64
C THR A 143 -16.02 10.38 -2.36
N ASN A 144 -17.18 10.36 -1.69
CA ASN A 144 -18.45 10.78 -2.27
C ASN A 144 -18.60 12.30 -2.24
N SER A 145 -18.26 12.95 -1.12
CA SER A 145 -18.40 14.40 -0.97
C SER A 145 -17.14 15.20 -1.32
N ILE A 146 -16.00 14.52 -1.54
CA ILE A 146 -14.68 15.10 -1.83
C ILE A 146 -14.27 16.06 -0.70
N LYS A 147 -14.41 15.62 0.54
CA LYS A 147 -14.12 16.42 1.74
C LYS A 147 -13.34 15.63 2.78
N TRP A 148 -12.55 16.37 3.56
CA TRP A 148 -11.82 15.84 4.70
C TRP A 148 -12.55 16.10 6.01
N HIS A 149 -12.56 15.10 6.87
CA HIS A 149 -13.11 15.15 8.21
C HIS A 149 -12.06 14.68 9.21
N LYS A 150 -11.96 15.34 10.37
CA LYS A 150 -11.19 14.80 11.48
C LYS A 150 -12.08 13.81 12.24
N VAL A 151 -11.65 12.56 12.38
CA VAL A 151 -12.49 11.48 12.93
C VAL A 151 -11.97 10.92 14.25
N ASP A 152 -10.71 11.16 14.59
CA ASP A 152 -10.12 10.82 15.90
C ASP A 152 -8.96 11.79 16.21
N ASP A 153 -8.72 12.05 17.50
CA ASP A 153 -7.55 12.78 17.99
C ASP A 153 -6.31 11.88 18.10
N LYS A 154 -6.50 10.56 18.12
CA LYS A 154 -5.42 9.56 18.12
C LYS A 154 -5.08 9.17 16.69
N ARG A 155 -3.85 8.67 16.51
CA ARG A 155 -3.41 8.04 15.25
C ARG A 155 -3.97 6.64 15.12
N LEU A 156 -4.13 6.17 13.89
CA LEU A 156 -4.47 4.78 13.59
C LEU A 156 -3.53 3.81 14.34
N PRO A 157 -4.04 2.66 14.81
CA PRO A 157 -3.28 1.75 15.67
C PRO A 157 -2.29 0.84 14.93
N PHE A 158 -1.98 1.15 13.68
CA PHE A 158 -1.05 0.41 12.80
C PHE A 158 -0.11 1.36 12.05
N THR A 159 0.93 0.80 11.45
CA THR A 159 1.88 1.50 10.57
C THR A 159 1.73 1.00 9.14
N GLY A 160 1.86 1.89 8.16
CA GLY A 160 1.69 1.58 6.75
C GLY A 160 0.22 1.42 6.35
N CYS A 161 -0.06 0.54 5.40
CA CYS A 161 -1.43 0.21 5.03
C CYS A 161 -2.06 -0.74 6.06
N ALA A 162 -3.39 -0.80 6.08
CA ALA A 162 -4.12 -1.97 6.53
C ALA A 162 -4.97 -2.49 5.35
N ALA A 163 -4.79 -3.74 4.97
CA ALA A 163 -5.46 -4.33 3.81
C ALA A 163 -6.77 -5.01 4.23
N PRO A 164 -7.85 -4.86 3.45
CA PRO A 164 -9.13 -5.50 3.75
C PRO A 164 -9.00 -7.01 3.65
N HIS A 165 -9.50 -7.76 4.64
CA HIS A 165 -9.40 -9.21 4.74
C HIS A 165 -10.72 -9.80 5.26
N GLY A 166 -11.67 -10.03 4.36
CA GLY A 166 -13.03 -10.39 4.72
C GLY A 166 -13.72 -9.28 5.52
N SER A 167 -14.11 -9.57 6.77
CA SER A 167 -14.79 -8.61 7.67
C SER A 167 -13.85 -7.79 8.56
N VAL A 168 -12.54 -7.98 8.42
CA VAL A 168 -11.49 -7.31 9.20
C VAL A 168 -10.44 -6.72 8.26
N PHE A 169 -9.52 -5.94 8.80
CA PHE A 169 -8.34 -5.44 8.11
C PHE A 169 -7.09 -6.03 8.77
N LEU A 170 -6.12 -6.45 7.97
CA LEU A 170 -4.81 -6.88 8.49
C LEU A 170 -3.82 -5.73 8.35
N GLY A 171 -2.97 -5.52 9.35
CA GLY A 171 -1.93 -4.50 9.27
C GLY A 171 -0.87 -4.64 10.34
N LEU A 172 0.31 -4.07 10.08
CA LEU A 172 1.41 -4.06 11.04
C LEU A 172 1.04 -3.22 12.25
N SER A 173 1.19 -3.77 13.45
CA SER A 173 1.03 -3.00 14.68
C SER A 173 2.03 -1.84 14.77
N LYS A 174 1.78 -0.92 15.70
CA LYS A 174 2.65 0.25 15.91
C LYS A 174 4.12 -0.16 16.05
N ASP A 175 5.00 0.74 15.62
CA ASP A 175 6.45 0.57 15.67
C ASP A 175 6.95 -0.63 14.84
N ASN A 176 6.21 -0.99 13.78
CA ASN A 176 6.48 -2.13 12.91
C ASN A 176 6.55 -3.45 13.69
N GLY A 177 5.64 -3.61 14.66
CA GLY A 177 5.46 -4.87 15.36
C GLY A 177 4.73 -5.91 14.51
N SER A 178 4.21 -6.94 15.17
CA SER A 178 3.50 -8.04 14.54
C SER A 178 2.24 -7.62 13.78
N ILE A 179 1.77 -8.45 12.85
CA ILE A 179 0.47 -8.24 12.20
C ILE A 179 -0.63 -8.45 13.24
N ASN A 180 -1.56 -7.50 13.29
CA ASN A 180 -2.83 -7.62 14.00
C ASN A 180 -4.00 -7.54 13.02
N ALA A 181 -5.15 -8.01 13.47
CA ALA A 181 -6.42 -7.79 12.81
C ALA A 181 -7.13 -6.59 13.43
N TYR A 182 -7.78 -5.79 12.61
CA TYR A 182 -8.49 -4.58 13.00
C TYR A 182 -9.91 -4.65 12.46
N ARG A 183 -10.90 -4.47 13.31
CA ARG A 183 -12.26 -4.15 12.87
C ARG A 183 -12.36 -2.64 12.82
N ILE A 184 -12.48 -2.08 11.62
CA ILE A 184 -12.52 -0.64 11.37
C ILE A 184 -13.88 -0.32 10.78
N ASN A 185 -14.67 0.50 11.48
CA ASN A 185 -15.97 0.96 10.98
C ASN A 185 -15.99 2.49 10.98
N VAL A 186 -16.50 3.05 9.88
CA VAL A 186 -16.81 4.48 9.77
C VAL A 186 -18.33 4.62 9.63
N THR A 187 -18.96 5.25 10.61
CA THR A 187 -20.42 5.48 10.63
C THR A 187 -20.71 6.96 10.49
N THR A 188 -21.86 7.35 9.96
CA THR A 188 -22.26 8.76 9.96
C THR A 188 -23.11 9.04 11.21
N SER A 189 -22.79 10.14 11.89
CA SER A 189 -23.58 10.59 13.04
C SER A 189 -24.85 11.31 12.58
N ASP A 190 -26.00 10.93 13.14
CA ASP A 190 -27.32 11.52 12.82
C ASP A 190 -27.42 13.03 13.05
N LYS A 191 -26.54 13.60 13.88
CA LYS A 191 -26.67 15.01 14.30
C LYS A 191 -25.98 16.00 13.36
N ASN A 192 -24.92 15.61 12.67
CA ASN A 192 -24.10 16.51 11.84
C ASN A 192 -23.64 15.90 10.50
N HIS A 193 -23.97 14.63 10.21
CA HIS A 193 -23.37 13.85 9.11
C HIS A 193 -21.84 13.71 9.17
N ASP A 194 -21.22 14.08 10.30
CA ASP A 194 -19.79 13.89 10.50
C ASP A 194 -19.50 12.39 10.68
N PRO A 195 -18.47 11.85 9.99
CA PRO A 195 -18.07 10.46 10.14
C PRO A 195 -17.46 10.22 11.54
N CYS A 196 -17.86 9.11 12.14
CA CYS A 196 -17.39 8.61 13.43
C CYS A 196 -16.60 7.32 13.21
N LEU A 197 -15.35 7.30 13.66
CA LEU A 197 -14.45 6.17 13.55
C LEU A 197 -14.53 5.29 14.79
N SER A 198 -14.68 3.98 14.60
CA SER A 198 -14.49 2.97 15.65
C SER A 198 -13.49 1.91 15.18
N ILE A 199 -12.51 1.62 16.03
CA ILE A 199 -11.49 0.60 15.74
C ILE A 199 -11.38 -0.35 16.93
N THR A 200 -11.51 -1.65 16.65
CA THR A 200 -11.23 -2.72 17.62
C THR A 200 -10.03 -3.51 17.13
N VAL A 201 -8.99 -3.64 17.97
CA VAL A 201 -7.84 -4.50 17.69
C VAL A 201 -8.19 -5.92 18.13
N LEU A 202 -8.04 -6.87 17.22
CA LEU A 202 -8.24 -8.29 17.43
C LEU A 202 -6.85 -8.95 17.46
N PRO A 203 -6.50 -9.67 18.53
CA PRO A 203 -5.23 -10.39 18.58
C PRO A 203 -5.20 -11.43 17.46
N VAL A 204 -4.02 -11.58 16.86
CA VAL A 204 -3.75 -12.62 15.87
C VAL A 204 -2.94 -13.72 16.54
N LYS A 205 -3.41 -14.96 16.40
CA LYS A 205 -2.70 -16.15 16.85
C LYS A 205 -2.10 -16.87 15.67
N TYR A 206 -0.77 -16.96 15.68
CA TYR A 206 -0.02 -17.72 14.70
C TYR A 206 0.10 -19.17 15.16
N MET A 207 -0.28 -20.13 14.30
CA MET A 207 -0.23 -21.55 14.65
C MET A 207 1.17 -22.17 14.57
N GLU A 208 2.08 -21.55 13.81
CA GLU A 208 3.44 -22.06 13.62
C GLU A 208 4.48 -21.03 14.10
N HIS A 209 4.80 -20.08 13.24
CA HIS A 209 5.75 -19.01 13.51
C HIS A 209 5.06 -17.66 13.34
N GLU A 210 5.46 -16.72 14.18
CA GLU A 210 5.07 -15.33 14.01
C GLU A 210 5.46 -14.87 12.61
N VAL A 211 4.53 -14.19 11.95
CA VAL A 211 4.77 -13.69 10.60
C VAL A 211 5.70 -12.49 10.72
N ASP A 212 6.97 -12.70 10.35
CA ASP A 212 7.90 -11.63 9.99
C ASP A 212 7.47 -11.09 8.62
N ALA A 213 6.33 -10.41 8.61
CA ALA A 213 5.88 -9.72 7.42
C ALA A 213 6.81 -8.54 7.23
N GLY A 214 7.59 -8.59 6.17
CA GLY A 214 8.27 -7.41 5.66
C GLY A 214 7.27 -6.29 5.32
N SER A 215 7.75 -5.27 4.63
CA SER A 215 6.97 -4.07 4.34
C SER A 215 5.76 -4.24 3.42
N CYS A 216 5.50 -5.44 2.88
CA CYS A 216 4.50 -5.68 1.83
C CYS A 216 3.61 -6.88 2.18
N PHE A 217 2.33 -6.62 2.40
CA PHE A 217 1.32 -7.65 2.64
C PHE A 217 0.05 -7.36 1.83
N PHE A 218 -0.63 -8.43 1.43
CA PHE A 218 -1.75 -8.41 0.48
C PHE A 218 -2.84 -9.32 0.94
N SER A 219 -4.08 -8.83 0.98
CA SER A 219 -5.19 -9.76 1.07
C SER A 219 -5.44 -10.39 -0.29
N LEU A 220 -5.79 -11.66 -0.25
CA LEU A 220 -6.23 -12.46 -1.38
C LEU A 220 -7.70 -12.82 -1.14
N GLU A 221 -8.34 -13.36 -2.16
CA GLU A 221 -9.71 -13.89 -2.02
C GLU A 221 -9.75 -15.07 -1.02
N ASP A 222 -10.95 -15.38 -0.52
CA ASP A 222 -11.23 -16.57 0.32
C ASP A 222 -10.49 -16.64 1.67
N GLY A 223 -10.19 -15.50 2.29
CA GLY A 223 -9.56 -15.46 3.61
C GLY A 223 -8.09 -15.86 3.59
N LEU A 224 -7.46 -15.76 2.41
CA LEU A 224 -6.03 -15.88 2.24
C LEU A 224 -5.37 -14.50 2.24
N PHE A 225 -4.12 -14.42 2.66
CA PHE A 225 -3.30 -13.23 2.47
C PHE A 225 -1.87 -13.65 2.20
N CYS A 226 -1.08 -12.82 1.54
CA CYS A 226 0.33 -13.10 1.33
C CYS A 226 1.23 -11.99 1.85
N SER A 227 2.44 -12.37 2.22
CA SER A 227 3.54 -11.48 2.59
C SER A 227 4.64 -11.61 1.56
N LEU A 228 5.21 -10.48 1.17
CA LEU A 228 6.35 -10.38 0.28
C LEU A 228 7.52 -9.74 1.03
N SER A 229 8.61 -10.48 1.18
CA SER A 229 9.87 -9.95 1.68
C SER A 229 10.92 -9.91 0.58
N PHE A 230 11.70 -8.83 0.57
CA PHE A 230 12.71 -8.60 -0.46
C PHE A 230 14.07 -8.45 0.21
N SER A 231 15.10 -9.01 -0.41
CA SER A 231 16.49 -8.71 -0.07
C SER A 231 17.30 -8.51 -1.35
N PHE A 232 18.19 -7.53 -1.33
CA PHE A 232 19.02 -7.20 -2.48
C PHE A 232 20.41 -7.81 -2.34
N ASP A 233 20.93 -8.38 -3.42
CA ASP A 233 22.30 -8.85 -3.47
C ASP A 233 23.24 -7.67 -3.72
N SER A 234 23.84 -7.17 -2.65
CA SER A 234 24.77 -6.03 -2.68
C SER A 234 26.04 -6.30 -3.48
N SER A 235 26.33 -7.56 -3.85
CA SER A 235 27.49 -7.92 -4.69
C SER A 235 27.27 -7.67 -6.17
N SER A 236 26.04 -7.35 -6.59
CA SER A 236 25.68 -7.19 -8.00
C SER A 236 24.92 -5.88 -8.19
N VAL A 237 25.59 -4.86 -8.74
CA VAL A 237 25.02 -3.51 -8.92
C VAL A 237 25.30 -2.96 -10.31
N ILE A 238 24.41 -2.12 -10.82
CA ILE A 238 24.63 -1.25 -11.97
C ILE A 238 24.71 0.19 -11.48
N CYS A 239 25.66 0.94 -12.03
CA CYS A 239 25.81 2.36 -11.77
C CYS A 239 24.95 3.15 -12.75
N SER A 240 24.09 4.01 -12.22
CA SER A 240 23.29 4.97 -13.00
C SER A 240 24.19 6.09 -13.53
N LYS A 241 23.67 6.88 -14.47
CA LYS A 241 24.39 8.07 -14.97
C LYS A 241 24.60 9.13 -13.88
N ASN A 242 23.79 9.10 -12.82
CA ASN A 242 23.84 10.00 -11.67
C ASN A 242 24.68 9.45 -10.50
N LEU A 243 25.44 8.36 -10.73
CA LEU A 243 26.29 7.67 -9.75
C LEU A 243 25.53 6.90 -8.65
N ASP A 244 24.24 6.63 -8.86
CA ASP A 244 23.48 5.76 -7.97
C ASP A 244 23.76 4.29 -8.27
N PHE A 245 23.85 3.48 -7.22
CA PHE A 245 24.07 2.04 -7.35
C PHE A 245 22.75 1.31 -7.15
N PHE A 246 22.29 0.65 -8.22
CA PHE A 246 21.08 -0.15 -8.18
C PHE A 246 21.42 -1.65 -8.22
N PRO A 247 20.94 -2.46 -7.25
CA PRO A 247 21.15 -3.90 -7.25
C PRO A 247 20.58 -4.55 -8.51
N THR A 248 21.33 -5.41 -9.19
CA THR A 248 20.84 -6.14 -10.38
C THR A 248 20.21 -7.48 -10.05
N LYS A 249 20.24 -7.87 -8.77
CA LYS A 249 19.69 -9.11 -8.26
C LYS A 249 18.88 -8.83 -7.01
N ALA A 250 17.68 -9.38 -6.99
CA ALA A 250 16.76 -9.35 -5.86
C ALA A 250 16.33 -10.78 -5.53
N HIS A 251 16.29 -11.07 -4.24
CA HIS A 251 15.66 -12.25 -3.67
C HIS A 251 14.29 -11.83 -3.15
N VAL A 252 13.26 -12.58 -3.53
CA VAL A 252 11.87 -12.32 -3.16
C VAL A 252 11.31 -13.57 -2.53
N ASP A 253 10.91 -13.50 -1.28
CA ASP A 253 10.22 -14.58 -0.60
C ASP A 253 8.73 -14.22 -0.51
N LEU A 254 7.90 -15.08 -1.08
CA LEU A 254 6.45 -14.99 -1.06
C LEU A 254 5.93 -16.06 -0.10
N ARG A 255 5.18 -15.64 0.90
CA ARG A 255 4.49 -16.53 1.84
C ARG A 255 3.01 -16.29 1.79
N THR A 256 2.22 -17.37 1.71
CA THR A 256 0.76 -17.31 1.73
C THR A 256 0.25 -17.90 3.04
N TYR A 257 -0.72 -17.22 3.61
CA TYR A 257 -1.35 -17.52 4.89
C TYR A 257 -2.85 -17.66 4.70
N GLN A 258 -3.46 -18.50 5.52
CA GLN A 258 -4.90 -18.65 5.64
C GLN A 258 -5.35 -18.18 7.01
N THR A 259 -6.41 -17.38 7.04
CA THR A 259 -7.10 -17.07 8.30
C THR A 259 -8.27 -18.00 8.51
N GLU A 260 -8.43 -18.48 9.74
CA GLU A 260 -9.64 -19.17 10.19
C GLU A 260 -10.48 -18.22 11.04
N ASN A 261 -11.81 -18.38 11.00
CA ASN A 261 -12.79 -17.65 11.83
C ASN A 261 -13.02 -16.15 11.49
N THR A 262 -13.14 -15.80 10.20
CA THR A 262 -13.50 -14.43 9.76
C THR A 262 -15.02 -14.19 9.64
N SER A 263 -15.85 -15.16 10.04
CA SER A 263 -17.32 -15.03 10.03
C SER A 263 -17.74 -13.73 10.73
N PRO A 264 -18.78 -13.03 10.23
CA PRO A 264 -19.31 -11.86 10.92
C PRO A 264 -19.70 -12.29 12.32
N LEU A 265 -18.90 -11.89 13.30
CA LEU A 265 -19.21 -12.12 14.70
C LEU A 265 -20.42 -11.22 14.99
N GLU A 266 -21.63 -11.75 14.76
CA GLU A 266 -22.89 -11.10 15.11
C GLU A 266 -22.83 -10.73 16.60
N ALA A 267 -23.55 -9.65 16.94
CA ALA A 267 -23.59 -9.10 18.28
C ALA A 267 -23.77 -10.21 19.33
N PRO A 268 -23.12 -10.11 20.51
CA PRO A 268 -23.20 -11.14 21.52
C PRO A 268 -24.67 -11.32 21.92
N ASP A 269 -25.25 -12.44 21.53
CA ASP A 269 -26.47 -12.95 22.15
C ASP A 269 -26.12 -13.22 23.61
N GLU A 270 -26.86 -12.61 24.55
CA GLU A 270 -26.50 -12.44 25.98
C GLU A 270 -26.36 -13.76 26.78
N THR A 271 -26.30 -14.92 26.13
CA THR A 271 -26.36 -16.25 26.73
C THR A 271 -25.12 -17.14 26.57
N LEU A 272 -24.03 -16.67 25.95
CA LEU A 272 -22.79 -17.47 25.83
C LEU A 272 -21.58 -16.77 26.47
N PRO A 273 -20.67 -17.50 27.13
CA PRO A 273 -19.47 -16.92 27.73
C PRO A 273 -18.68 -16.17 26.65
N ALA A 274 -18.36 -14.90 26.92
CA ALA A 274 -17.69 -13.99 26.00
C ALA A 274 -16.31 -14.52 25.59
N VAL A 275 -16.27 -15.34 24.55
CA VAL A 275 -15.02 -15.71 23.88
C VAL A 275 -14.49 -14.42 23.24
N LYS A 276 -13.30 -13.99 23.65
CA LYS A 276 -12.65 -12.85 22.98
C LYS A 276 -12.43 -13.25 21.52
N PRO A 277 -12.92 -12.46 20.55
CA PRO A 277 -12.68 -12.74 19.15
C PRO A 277 -11.17 -12.69 18.88
N GLU A 278 -10.65 -13.78 18.33
CA GLU A 278 -9.24 -13.97 17.98
C GLU A 278 -9.18 -14.45 16.53
N VAL A 279 -8.24 -13.90 15.75
CA VAL A 279 -8.02 -14.34 14.36
C VAL A 279 -6.88 -15.34 14.37
N THR A 280 -7.13 -16.54 13.85
CA THR A 280 -6.10 -17.57 13.74
C THR A 280 -5.48 -17.51 12.35
N VAL A 281 -4.15 -17.55 12.27
CA VAL A 281 -3.37 -17.53 11.03
C VAL A 281 -2.54 -18.80 10.91
N CYS A 282 -2.69 -19.49 9.79
CA CYS A 282 -1.95 -20.69 9.41
C CYS A 282 -1.12 -20.43 8.16
N SER A 283 0.17 -20.79 8.19
CA SER A 283 1.01 -20.82 7.00
C SER A 283 0.49 -21.91 6.04
N GLN A 284 0.38 -21.58 4.76
CA GLN A 284 -0.02 -22.55 3.74
C GLN A 284 1.14 -22.91 2.81
N TRP A 285 1.89 -21.90 2.39
CA TRP A 285 2.86 -22.08 1.31
C TRP A 285 3.92 -20.98 1.31
N GLU A 286 5.14 -21.36 0.91
CA GLU A 286 6.29 -20.48 0.81
C GLU A 286 7.03 -20.74 -0.51
N GLN A 287 7.37 -19.68 -1.23
CA GLN A 287 8.21 -19.74 -2.42
C GLN A 287 9.24 -18.62 -2.44
N ALA A 288 10.49 -19.00 -2.69
CA ALA A 288 11.60 -18.08 -2.89
C ALA A 288 11.90 -17.92 -4.38
N PHE A 289 12.04 -16.68 -4.82
CA PHE A 289 12.40 -16.31 -6.18
C PHE A 289 13.73 -15.57 -6.19
N LYS A 290 14.51 -15.81 -7.24
CA LYS A 290 15.69 -15.01 -7.55
C LYS A 290 15.43 -14.27 -8.85
N ILE A 291 15.33 -12.96 -8.78
CA ILE A 291 15.13 -12.09 -9.94
C ILE A 291 16.46 -11.44 -10.26
N SER A 292 16.87 -11.48 -11.53
CA SER A 292 18.08 -10.84 -12.01
C SER A 292 17.80 -10.07 -13.29
N CYS A 293 18.27 -8.83 -13.36
CA CYS A 293 18.18 -8.00 -14.55
C CYS A 293 19.59 -7.61 -15.01
N SER A 294 19.90 -7.82 -16.28
CA SER A 294 21.21 -7.52 -16.86
C SER A 294 21.32 -6.10 -17.42
N SER A 295 20.18 -5.44 -17.68
CA SER A 295 20.13 -4.13 -18.33
C SER A 295 19.78 -2.97 -17.39
N HIS A 296 19.09 -3.24 -16.28
CA HIS A 296 18.64 -2.24 -15.30
C HIS A 296 18.83 -2.78 -13.89
N GLY A 297 19.10 -1.92 -12.93
CA GLY A 297 19.05 -2.29 -11.52
C GLY A 297 17.65 -2.14 -10.94
N PHE A 298 17.35 -2.91 -9.90
CA PHE A 298 16.13 -2.81 -9.12
C PHE A 298 16.19 -1.55 -8.24
N SER A 299 15.15 -0.73 -8.30
CA SER A 299 14.96 0.32 -7.32
C SER A 299 14.51 -0.31 -5.99
N PRO A 300 15.22 -0.07 -4.87
CA PRO A 300 14.77 -0.52 -3.55
C PRO A 300 13.44 0.10 -3.13
N PHE A 301 13.00 1.14 -3.84
CA PHE A 301 11.79 1.91 -3.54
C PHE A 301 10.56 1.50 -4.35
N ALA A 302 10.74 0.86 -5.52
CA ALA A 302 9.63 0.49 -6.41
C ALA A 302 8.69 -0.56 -5.79
N PHE A 303 9.15 -1.34 -4.82
CA PHE A 303 8.36 -2.42 -4.21
C PHE A 303 7.44 -1.95 -3.08
N ALA A 304 7.62 -0.72 -2.57
CA ALA A 304 6.65 -0.10 -1.66
C ALA A 304 5.29 0.21 -2.35
N VAL A 305 5.27 0.21 -3.69
CA VAL A 305 4.11 0.53 -4.52
C VAL A 305 3.17 -0.67 -4.71
N LEU A 306 3.61 -1.88 -4.37
CA LEU A 306 2.83 -3.05 -4.74
C LEU A 306 1.56 -3.23 -3.92
N SER A 307 1.43 -2.60 -2.74
CA SER A 307 0.23 -2.64 -1.85
C SER A 307 -1.00 -1.98 -2.49
N ILE A 308 -1.60 -2.62 -3.50
CA ILE A 308 -2.86 -2.24 -4.14
C ILE A 308 -3.94 -3.22 -3.71
#